data_AF-A0A7W0KCH4-F1
#
_entry.id   AF-A0A7W0KCH4-F1
#
_cell.length_a   1.000
_cell.length_b   1.000
_cell.length_c   1.000
_cell.angle_alpha   90.00
_cell.angle_beta   90.00
_cell.angle_gamma   90.00
#
_symmetry.space_group_name_H-M   'P 1'
#
loop_
_entity.id
_entity.type
_entity.pdbx_description
1 polymer ?
#
loop_
_entity_poly.entity_id
_entity_poly.type
_entity_poly.pdbx_seq_one_letter_code
_entity_poly.pdbx_strand_id
1 'polypeptide(L)'
;SGIEVERLGVAESADAIRDGNIDAFFWSGGLPTAAITDLGATPNLSIAILPHGEVTSLLQEAYGDFYNTATIPAETYPGQAEDVEVVVVPNVLVVNGDMDEELAYNVTSVLFAGQADLAAAHPAANELTLENAVQNSPIPYHPGAIRYYEEQGVTIGGGGTPEASPEAG
;
A
#
# COMPACT_ATOMS: atom_id res chain seq x y z
N SER A 1 -14.06 13.09 23.28
CA SER A 1 -13.02 13.34 24.29
C SER A 1 -12.85 12.06 25.09
N GLY A 2 -11.64 11.48 25.11
CA GLY A 2 -11.38 10.17 25.76
C GLY A 2 -10.46 9.22 24.99
N ILE A 3 -9.78 9.68 23.95
CA ILE A 3 -8.76 8.90 23.23
C ILE A 3 -7.40 9.48 23.60
N GLU A 4 -6.53 8.63 24.13
CA GLU A 4 -5.11 8.91 24.28
C GLU A 4 -4.37 8.33 23.07
N VAL A 5 -3.47 9.10 22.48
CA VAL A 5 -2.82 8.75 21.20
C VAL A 5 -1.34 8.53 21.44
N GLU A 6 -0.90 7.30 21.19
CA GLU A 6 0.51 6.92 21.14
C GLU A 6 1.00 6.88 19.68
N ARG A 7 2.27 7.20 19.46
CA ARG A 7 2.91 7.13 18.14
C ARG A 7 4.02 6.09 18.15
N LEU A 8 3.67 4.87 17.81
CA LEU A 8 4.52 3.69 17.88
C LEU A 8 4.65 3.03 16.50
N GLY A 9 5.74 2.30 16.28
CA GLY A 9 5.86 1.40 15.14
C GLY A 9 4.89 0.21 15.26
N VAL A 10 4.67 -0.53 14.18
CA VAL A 10 3.72 -1.67 14.17
C VAL A 10 4.09 -2.75 15.20
N ALA A 11 5.38 -3.09 15.34
CA ALA A 11 5.85 -4.06 16.32
C ALA A 11 5.68 -3.57 17.76
N GLU A 12 6.05 -2.32 18.02
CA GLU A 12 5.88 -1.66 19.32
C GLU A 12 4.39 -1.55 19.71
N SER A 13 3.51 -1.32 18.73
CA SER A 13 2.06 -1.28 18.96
C SER A 13 1.50 -2.66 19.31
N ALA A 14 1.98 -3.71 18.63
CA ALA A 14 1.61 -5.08 18.96
C ALA A 14 2.07 -5.47 20.38
N ASP A 15 3.28 -5.08 20.77
CA ASP A 15 3.78 -5.27 22.14
C ASP A 15 2.94 -4.47 23.15
N ALA A 16 2.57 -3.23 22.84
CA ALA A 16 1.73 -2.41 23.70
C ALA A 16 0.33 -2.99 23.90
N ILE A 17 -0.28 -3.62 22.89
CA ILE A 17 -1.53 -4.39 23.04
C ILE A 17 -1.30 -5.58 23.98
N ARG A 18 -0.20 -6.32 23.78
CA ARG A 18 0.12 -7.51 24.61
C ARG A 18 0.29 -7.15 26.09
N ASP A 19 0.88 -5.99 26.35
CA ASP A 19 1.13 -5.47 27.70
C ASP A 19 -0.10 -4.77 28.30
N GLY A 20 -1.15 -4.53 27.51
CA GLY A 20 -2.37 -3.81 27.94
C GLY A 20 -2.16 -2.30 28.10
N ASN A 21 -1.16 -1.74 27.44
CA ASN A 21 -0.88 -0.29 27.46
C ASN A 21 -1.75 0.48 26.47
N ILE A 22 -2.24 -0.18 25.42
CA ILE A 22 -3.19 0.39 24.46
C ILE A 22 -4.32 -0.62 24.18
N ASP A 23 -5.48 -0.11 23.77
CA ASP A 23 -6.66 -0.94 23.46
C ASP A 23 -6.77 -1.30 21.97
N ALA A 24 -6.25 -0.45 21.09
CA ALA A 24 -6.30 -0.61 19.64
C ALA A 24 -5.19 0.22 18.98
N PHE A 25 -4.83 -0.14 17.75
CA PHE A 25 -3.93 0.67 16.92
C PHE A 25 -4.30 0.56 15.44
N PHE A 26 -3.89 1.55 14.66
CA PHE A 26 -3.94 1.53 13.21
C PHE A 26 -2.56 1.18 12.67
N TRP A 27 -2.52 0.43 11.57
CA TRP A 27 -1.29 0.24 10.81
C TRP A 27 -1.60 0.26 9.31
N SER A 28 -0.57 0.55 8.51
CA SER A 28 -0.59 0.39 7.06
C SER A 28 0.60 -0.46 6.68
N GLY A 29 0.36 -1.59 6.01
CA GLY A 29 1.39 -2.56 5.67
C GLY A 29 0.86 -3.66 4.76
N GLY A 30 1.78 -4.38 4.13
CA GLY A 30 1.45 -5.51 3.27
C GLY A 30 0.96 -6.73 4.07
N LEU A 31 0.07 -7.51 3.46
CA LEU A 31 -0.46 -8.73 4.06
C LEU A 31 0.40 -9.95 3.69
N PRO A 32 0.59 -10.91 4.62
CA PRO A 32 0.41 -10.75 6.05
C PRO A 32 1.53 -9.88 6.66
N THR A 33 1.20 -9.06 7.66
CA THR A 33 2.21 -8.34 8.45
C THR A 33 2.65 -9.18 9.65
N ALA A 34 3.94 -9.50 9.74
CA ALA A 34 4.48 -10.43 10.75
C ALA A 34 4.09 -10.06 12.20
N ALA A 35 4.18 -8.78 12.58
CA ALA A 35 3.82 -8.34 13.92
C ALA A 35 2.34 -8.62 14.29
N ILE A 36 1.43 -8.55 13.31
CA ILE A 36 0.00 -8.83 13.50
C ILE A 36 -0.23 -10.35 13.60
N THR A 37 0.49 -11.14 12.78
CA THR A 37 0.49 -12.60 12.86
C THR A 37 0.94 -13.08 14.24
N ASP A 38 2.05 -12.55 14.74
CA ASP A 38 2.60 -12.90 16.07
C ASP A 38 1.67 -12.47 17.20
N LEU A 39 1.05 -11.29 17.08
CA LEU A 39 0.06 -10.82 18.05
C LEU A 39 -1.15 -11.76 18.12
N GLY A 40 -1.71 -12.14 16.97
CA GLY A 40 -2.85 -13.06 16.90
C GLY A 40 -2.53 -14.47 17.41
N ALA A 41 -1.27 -14.90 17.33
CA ALA A 41 -0.81 -16.17 17.87
C ALA A 41 -0.55 -16.16 19.39
N THR A 42 -0.70 -15.01 20.06
CA THR A 42 -0.42 -14.88 21.50
C THR A 42 -1.44 -15.66 22.33
N PRO A 43 -1.01 -16.61 23.20
CA PRO A 43 -1.93 -17.40 24.02
C PRO A 43 -2.79 -16.53 24.94
N ASN A 44 -4.08 -16.84 25.02
CA ASN A 44 -5.08 -16.13 25.82
C ASN A 44 -5.30 -14.65 25.44
N LEU A 45 -4.80 -14.22 24.28
CA LEU A 45 -5.12 -12.92 23.69
C LEU A 45 -6.06 -13.12 22.51
N SER A 46 -7.15 -12.36 22.46
CA SER A 46 -8.06 -12.32 21.33
C SER A 46 -7.99 -10.93 20.71
N ILE A 47 -7.64 -10.88 19.43
CA ILE A 47 -7.64 -9.66 18.63
C ILE A 47 -8.68 -9.78 17.52
N ALA A 48 -9.24 -8.65 17.11
CA ALA A 48 -10.15 -8.57 15.98
C ALA A 48 -9.66 -7.44 15.05
N ILE A 49 -9.69 -7.69 13.75
CA ILE A 49 -9.53 -6.63 12.76
C ILE A 49 -10.91 -6.01 12.54
N LEU A 50 -11.03 -4.71 12.78
CA LEU A 50 -12.30 -4.01 12.64
C LEU A 50 -12.49 -3.58 11.18
N PRO A 51 -13.66 -3.85 10.56
CA PRO A 51 -13.94 -3.38 9.22
C PRO A 51 -14.03 -1.85 9.22
N HIS A 52 -13.45 -1.24 8.19
CA HIS A 52 -13.51 0.20 7.99
C HIS A 52 -13.57 0.58 6.51
N GLY A 53 -13.85 -0.35 5.61
CA GLY A 53 -14.04 -0.06 4.18
C GLY A 53 -15.18 0.92 3.90
N GLU A 54 -16.19 1.01 4.78
CA GLU A 54 -17.31 1.94 4.63
C GLU A 54 -16.89 3.43 4.66
N VAL A 55 -15.74 3.75 5.26
CA VAL A 55 -15.25 5.15 5.31
C VAL A 55 -14.41 5.53 4.09
N THR A 56 -14.14 4.61 3.15
CA THR A 56 -13.34 4.89 1.95
C THR A 56 -13.88 6.09 1.18
N SER A 57 -15.21 6.17 0.97
CA SER A 57 -15.81 7.29 0.23
C SER A 57 -15.63 8.64 0.93
N LEU A 58 -15.64 8.66 2.27
CA LEU A 58 -15.37 9.88 3.04
C LEU A 58 -13.91 10.31 2.91
N LEU A 59 -12.99 9.34 2.86
CA LEU A 59 -11.57 9.60 2.66
C LEU A 59 -11.29 10.08 1.23
N GLN A 60 -11.98 9.52 0.23
CA GLN A 60 -11.89 9.97 -1.15
C GLN A 60 -12.40 11.41 -1.31
N GLU A 61 -13.53 11.76 -0.69
CA GLU A 61 -14.06 13.13 -0.70
C GLU A 61 -13.10 14.13 -0.04
N ALA A 62 -12.50 13.74 1.09
CA ALA A 62 -11.65 14.63 1.87
C ALA A 62 -10.23 14.77 1.31
N TYR A 63 -9.70 13.72 0.67
CA TYR A 63 -8.27 13.61 0.36
C TYR A 63 -7.98 13.22 -1.11
N GLY A 64 -8.95 12.69 -1.85
CA GLY A 64 -8.80 12.30 -3.26
C GLY A 64 -8.83 10.79 -3.49
N ASP A 65 -8.89 10.40 -4.76
CA ASP A 65 -9.21 9.03 -5.23
C ASP A 65 -8.09 7.99 -5.04
N PHE A 66 -7.15 8.21 -4.13
CA PHE A 66 -6.07 7.25 -3.82
C PHE A 66 -6.42 6.30 -2.66
N TYR A 67 -7.42 6.64 -1.84
CA TYR A 67 -7.98 5.69 -0.88
C TYR A 67 -8.91 4.73 -1.60
N ASN A 68 -8.71 3.43 -1.38
CA ASN A 68 -9.50 2.37 -2.00
C ASN A 68 -10.01 1.41 -0.93
N THR A 69 -10.99 0.59 -1.31
CA THR A 69 -11.47 -0.50 -0.46
C THR A 69 -10.82 -1.80 -0.91
N ALA A 70 -10.32 -2.59 0.03
CA ALA A 70 -9.81 -3.94 -0.20
C ALA A 70 -10.27 -4.89 0.91
N THR A 71 -10.15 -6.18 0.64
CA THR A 71 -10.50 -7.24 1.60
C THR A 71 -9.24 -7.85 2.18
N ILE A 72 -9.16 -7.94 3.50
CA ILE A 72 -8.26 -8.88 4.19
C ILE A 72 -8.96 -10.24 4.17
N PRO A 73 -8.46 -11.23 3.41
CA PRO A 73 -9.11 -12.54 3.32
C PRO A 73 -9.19 -13.23 4.69
N ALA A 74 -10.21 -14.06 4.90
CA ALA A 74 -10.30 -14.96 6.04
C ALA A 74 -8.99 -15.74 6.24
N GLU A 75 -8.67 -16.03 7.50
CA GLU A 75 -7.49 -16.81 7.89
C GLU A 75 -6.13 -16.14 7.56
N THR A 76 -6.11 -14.86 7.17
CA THR A 76 -4.86 -14.09 7.00
C THR A 76 -4.11 -13.96 8.33
N TYR A 77 -4.85 -13.79 9.43
CA TYR A 77 -4.30 -13.72 10.78
C TYR A 77 -4.94 -14.76 11.71
N PRO A 78 -4.21 -15.28 12.72
CA PRO A 78 -4.78 -16.23 13.67
C PRO A 78 -6.02 -15.65 14.37
N GLY A 79 -7.11 -16.43 14.39
CA GLY A 79 -8.37 -16.03 15.02
C GLY A 79 -9.29 -15.16 14.15
N GLN A 80 -8.86 -14.75 12.96
CA GLN A 80 -9.70 -14.01 12.00
C GLN A 80 -10.41 -14.97 11.04
N ALA A 81 -11.67 -15.29 11.34
CA ALA A 81 -12.44 -16.32 10.62
C ALA A 81 -13.19 -15.81 9.38
N GLU A 82 -13.36 -14.50 9.24
CA GLU A 82 -14.18 -13.88 8.19
C GLU A 82 -13.38 -12.83 7.43
N ASP A 83 -13.65 -12.68 6.14
CA ASP A 83 -13.14 -11.58 5.32
C ASP A 83 -13.45 -10.22 5.98
N VAL A 84 -12.46 -9.31 6.01
CA VAL A 84 -12.63 -7.97 6.59
C VAL A 84 -12.38 -6.91 5.54
N GLU A 85 -13.40 -6.10 5.28
CA GLU A 85 -13.31 -4.99 4.33
C GLU A 85 -12.65 -3.76 5.00
N VAL A 86 -11.56 -3.28 4.41
CA VAL A 86 -10.70 -2.22 4.95
C VAL A 86 -10.37 -1.18 3.89
N VAL A 87 -9.97 -0.01 4.36
CA VAL A 87 -9.32 1.02 3.54
C VAL A 87 -7.89 0.59 3.23
N VAL A 88 -7.49 0.72 1.98
CA VAL A 88 -6.13 0.50 1.49
C VAL A 88 -5.64 1.74 0.74
N VAL A 89 -4.32 1.91 0.70
CA VAL A 89 -3.63 2.91 -0.13
C VAL A 89 -2.63 2.19 -1.04
N PRO A 90 -2.43 2.65 -2.29
CA PRO A 90 -1.45 2.05 -3.18
C PRO A 90 -0.04 2.29 -2.65
N ASN A 91 0.83 1.29 -2.81
CA ASN A 91 2.26 1.45 -2.57
C ASN A 91 2.94 1.89 -3.87
N VAL A 92 3.64 3.02 -3.84
CA VAL A 92 4.28 3.60 -5.02
C VAL A 92 5.79 3.74 -4.81
N LEU A 93 6.58 3.36 -5.82
CA LEU A 93 7.99 3.69 -5.88
C LEU A 93 8.14 5.07 -6.51
N VAL A 94 8.65 6.03 -5.75
CA VAL A 94 8.85 7.41 -6.20
C VAL A 94 10.32 7.65 -6.50
N VAL A 95 10.57 8.33 -7.61
CA VAL A 95 11.89 8.85 -7.99
C VAL A 95 11.84 10.37 -8.05
N ASN A 96 13.02 11.01 -8.07
CA ASN A 96 13.09 12.45 -8.36
C ASN A 96 12.60 12.71 -9.80
N GLY A 97 11.88 13.80 -10.02
CA GLY A 97 11.37 14.17 -11.35
C GLY A 97 12.45 14.51 -12.38
N ASP A 98 13.64 14.89 -11.92
CA ASP A 98 14.83 15.18 -12.75
C ASP A 98 15.75 13.95 -12.90
N MET A 99 15.30 12.75 -12.50
CA MET A 99 16.05 11.53 -12.74
C MET A 99 16.26 11.34 -14.24
N ASP A 100 17.42 10.85 -14.63
CA ASP A 100 17.69 10.53 -16.03
C ASP A 100 16.65 9.53 -16.58
N GLU A 101 16.12 9.80 -17.77
CA GLU A 101 15.06 9.00 -18.40
C GLU A 101 15.50 7.53 -18.58
N GLU A 102 16.73 7.30 -19.00
CA GLU A 102 17.27 5.95 -19.21
C GLU A 102 17.43 5.23 -17.87
N LEU A 103 17.89 5.92 -16.84
CA LEU A 103 17.96 5.36 -15.49
C LEU A 103 16.59 4.96 -14.97
N ALA A 104 15.58 5.83 -15.07
CA ALA A 104 14.23 5.52 -14.62
C ALA A 104 13.58 4.36 -15.41
N TYR A 105 13.83 4.30 -16.72
CA TYR A 105 13.44 3.16 -17.55
C TYR A 105 14.09 1.86 -17.06
N ASN A 106 15.41 1.88 -16.83
CA ASN A 106 16.15 0.71 -16.38
C ASN A 106 15.70 0.23 -14.99
N VAL A 107 15.44 1.16 -14.06
CA VAL A 107 14.88 0.83 -12.74
C VAL A 107 13.52 0.15 -12.90
N THR A 108 12.62 0.75 -13.68
CA THR A 108 11.30 0.16 -13.95
C THR A 108 11.42 -1.24 -14.55
N SER A 109 12.26 -1.40 -15.57
CA SER A 109 12.50 -2.68 -16.25
C SER A 109 13.03 -3.76 -15.30
N VAL A 110 14.02 -3.42 -14.46
CA VAL A 110 14.60 -4.35 -13.49
C VAL A 110 13.57 -4.79 -12.45
N LEU A 111 12.68 -3.90 -12.01
CA LEU A 111 11.62 -4.25 -11.04
C LEU A 111 10.68 -5.32 -11.59
N PHE A 112 10.20 -5.17 -12.83
CA PHE A 112 9.32 -6.16 -13.44
C PHE A 112 10.07 -7.45 -13.80
N ALA A 113 11.32 -7.35 -14.26
CA ALA A 113 12.15 -8.52 -14.54
C ALA A 113 12.45 -9.34 -13.27
N GLY A 114 12.64 -8.66 -12.13
CA GLY A 114 12.93 -9.25 -10.82
C GLY A 114 11.71 -9.56 -9.96
N GLN A 115 10.49 -9.47 -10.50
CA GLN A 115 9.26 -9.60 -9.71
C GLN A 115 9.19 -10.93 -8.94
N ALA A 116 9.62 -12.04 -9.54
CA ALA A 116 9.59 -13.34 -8.89
C ALA A 116 10.55 -13.41 -7.68
N ASP A 117 11.71 -12.77 -7.78
CA ASP A 117 12.68 -12.69 -6.67
C ASP A 117 12.13 -11.80 -5.53
N LEU A 118 11.43 -10.71 -5.88
CA LEU A 118 10.74 -9.87 -4.90
C LEU A 118 9.60 -10.64 -4.21
N ALA A 119 8.82 -11.43 -4.96
CA ALA A 119 7.74 -12.24 -4.43
C ALA A 119 8.23 -13.34 -3.48
N ALA A 120 9.44 -13.87 -3.70
CA ALA A 120 10.08 -14.79 -2.78
C ALA A 120 10.48 -14.13 -1.45
N ALA A 121 10.78 -12.82 -1.46
CA ALA A 121 11.07 -12.05 -0.25
C ALA A 121 9.79 -11.57 0.46
N HIS A 122 8.75 -11.17 -0.29
CA HIS A 122 7.48 -10.72 0.27
C HIS A 122 6.29 -10.97 -0.69
N PRO A 123 5.20 -11.64 -0.25
CA PRO A 123 4.07 -11.99 -1.12
C PRO A 123 3.38 -10.82 -1.83
N ALA A 124 3.34 -9.63 -1.22
CA ALA A 124 2.77 -8.43 -1.84
C ALA A 124 3.40 -8.07 -3.21
N ALA A 125 4.63 -8.50 -3.49
CA ALA A 125 5.23 -8.27 -4.81
C ALA A 125 4.52 -9.05 -5.93
N ASN A 126 3.65 -10.02 -5.63
CA ASN A 126 2.76 -10.63 -6.62
C ASN A 126 1.77 -9.65 -7.25
N GLU A 127 1.53 -8.51 -6.59
CA GLU A 127 0.66 -7.44 -7.10
C GLU A 127 1.41 -6.47 -8.01
N LEU A 128 2.73 -6.61 -8.17
CA LEU A 128 3.55 -5.85 -9.13
C LEU A 128 3.30 -6.38 -10.56
N THR A 129 2.13 -6.06 -11.09
CA THR A 129 1.73 -6.36 -12.47
C THR A 129 1.70 -5.08 -13.29
N LEU A 130 1.90 -5.20 -14.61
CA LEU A 130 1.78 -4.06 -15.52
C LEU A 130 0.38 -3.43 -15.46
N GLU A 131 -0.66 -4.24 -15.26
CA GLU A 131 -2.03 -3.79 -15.10
C GLU A 131 -2.20 -2.89 -13.87
N ASN A 132 -1.66 -3.29 -12.72
CA ASN A 132 -1.77 -2.51 -11.48
C ASN A 132 -0.87 -1.27 -11.51
N ALA A 133 0.33 -1.39 -12.08
CA ALA A 133 1.35 -0.35 -12.04
C ALA A 133 0.98 0.92 -12.82
N VAL A 134 -0.02 0.84 -13.71
CA VAL A 134 -0.45 1.96 -14.55
C VAL A 134 -1.77 2.59 -14.09
N GLN A 135 -2.29 2.22 -12.92
CA GLN A 135 -3.57 2.68 -12.40
C GLN A 135 -3.41 3.67 -11.24
N ASN A 136 -4.25 4.70 -11.22
CA ASN A 136 -4.53 5.54 -10.05
C ASN A 136 -3.30 6.10 -9.32
N SER A 137 -2.24 6.45 -10.07
CA SER A 137 -1.08 7.10 -9.47
C SER A 137 -1.48 8.48 -8.93
N PRO A 138 -1.15 8.82 -7.67
CA PRO A 138 -1.45 10.12 -7.10
C PRO A 138 -0.55 11.24 -7.64
N ILE A 139 0.48 10.88 -8.43
CA ILE A 139 1.47 11.80 -9.00
C ILE A 139 1.79 11.44 -10.47
N PRO A 140 2.36 12.38 -11.25
CA PRO A 140 2.77 12.10 -12.63
C PRO A 140 3.80 10.96 -12.71
N TYR A 141 3.70 10.16 -13.78
CA TYR A 141 4.70 9.14 -14.06
C TYR A 141 5.98 9.76 -14.63
N HIS A 142 7.13 9.17 -14.30
CA HIS A 142 8.41 9.55 -14.87
C HIS A 142 8.47 9.16 -16.37
N PRO A 143 8.99 9.99 -17.29
CA PRO A 143 9.05 9.67 -18.72
C PRO A 143 9.67 8.31 -19.04
N GLY A 144 10.73 7.92 -18.33
CA GLY A 144 11.35 6.60 -18.47
C GLY A 144 10.44 5.43 -18.09
N ALA A 145 9.58 5.60 -17.08
CA ALA A 145 8.59 4.59 -16.71
C ALA A 145 7.45 4.53 -17.74
N ILE A 146 6.97 5.69 -18.22
CA ILE A 146 5.98 5.79 -19.30
C ILE A 146 6.46 5.00 -20.52
N ARG A 147 7.69 5.27 -20.97
CA ARG A 147 8.31 4.59 -22.11
C ARG A 147 8.34 3.07 -21.92
N TYR A 148 8.72 2.61 -20.72
CA TYR A 148 8.72 1.18 -20.41
C TYR A 148 7.30 0.57 -20.52
N TYR A 149 6.30 1.19 -19.88
CA TYR A 149 4.92 0.71 -19.90
C TYR A 149 4.34 0.64 -21.31
N GLU A 150 4.56 1.68 -22.13
CA GLU A 150 4.09 1.71 -23.52
C GLU A 150 4.74 0.62 -24.37
N GLU A 151 6.04 0.35 -24.19
CA GLU A 151 6.75 -0.74 -24.88
C GLU A 151 6.24 -2.13 -24.46
N GLN A 152 5.74 -2.27 -23.23
CA GLN A 152 5.06 -3.48 -22.78
C GLN A 152 3.59 -3.57 -23.24
N GLY A 153 3.11 -2.57 -23.99
CA GLY A 153 1.76 -2.56 -24.55
C GLY A 153 0.66 -2.16 -23.57
N VAL A 154 1.01 -1.55 -22.43
CA VAL A 154 0.03 -1.03 -21.47
C VAL A 154 -0.03 0.50 -21.55
N THR A 155 -1.25 1.04 -21.45
CA THR A 155 -1.50 2.48 -21.45
C THR A 155 -1.78 2.94 -20.04
N ILE A 156 -1.25 4.11 -19.68
CA ILE A 156 -1.46 4.71 -18.36
C ILE A 156 -2.93 5.10 -18.18
N GLY A 157 -3.57 4.51 -17.15
CA GLY A 157 -4.90 4.88 -16.71
C GLY A 157 -4.88 6.29 -16.11
N GLY A 158 -5.89 7.10 -16.45
CA GLY A 158 -5.96 8.52 -16.11
C GLY A 158 -5.63 8.83 -14.64
N GLY A 159 -4.81 9.86 -14.43
CA GLY A 159 -4.33 10.31 -13.10
C GLY A 159 -2.89 10.83 -13.10
N GLY A 160 -2.08 10.47 -14.11
CA GLY A 160 -0.63 10.76 -14.10
C GLY A 160 -0.03 11.28 -15.41
N THR A 161 -0.81 11.84 -16.33
CA THR A 161 -0.21 12.66 -17.40
C THR A 161 0.36 13.94 -16.78
N PRO A 162 1.58 14.37 -17.13
CA PRO A 162 2.08 15.66 -16.67
C PRO A 162 1.08 16.72 -17.09
N GLU A 163 0.47 17.42 -16.12
CA GLU A 163 -0.11 18.72 -16.43
C GLU A 163 1.06 19.56 -16.95
N ALA A 164 0.97 20.03 -18.20
CA ALA A 164 1.99 20.87 -18.78
C ALA A 164 2.25 22.04 -17.82
N SER A 165 3.48 22.13 -17.31
CA SER A 165 3.89 23.26 -16.46
C SER A 165 3.54 24.56 -17.18
N PRO A 166 2.81 25.50 -16.56
CA PRO A 166 2.72 26.84 -17.11
C PRO A 166 4.14 27.40 -17.08
N GLU A 167 4.68 27.73 -18.25
CA GLU A 167 5.97 28.41 -18.37
C GLU A 167 5.97 29.62 -17.42
N ALA A 168 6.94 29.62 -16.49
CA ALA A 168 7.13 30.72 -15.56
C ALA A 168 7.56 31.97 -16.35
N GLY A 169 6.69 32.97 -16.37
CA GLY A 169 7.02 34.36 -16.67
C GLY A 169 7.52 35.12 -15.45
#